data_AF-A0A955ISH5-F1
#
_entry.id   AF-A0A955ISH5-F1
#
_cell.length_a   1.000
_cell.length_b   1.000
_cell.length_c   1.000
_cell.angle_alpha   90.00
_cell.angle_beta   90.00
_cell.angle_gamma   90.00
#
_symmetry.space_group_name_H-M   'P 1'
#
loop_
_entity.id
_entity.type
_entity.pdbx_description
1 polymer ?
#
loop_
_entity_poly.entity_id
_entity_poly.type
_entity_poly.pdbx_seq_one_letter_code
_entity_poly.pdbx_strand_id
1 'polypeptide(L)'
;GGLPEVFIGCGVAIRRSVFLELGGYDHTFEYYVEEYDLAARMIGAGYHIVFEPDFLVDHHKVESGRDFSRIVERLVRNNGWVIERYAPSSLRTALHRETRRRYREIARREGAVAGYARAIHTLRATVRTQGRRPLTNEAFDRFTGLAHARRALEPLAGERCTIVAPGKNRWVVEQALAEIGATLVEDGIPVIGTMSPGPMLDALQARPDAVAPWTGAFGSVETKRVRGRVA
;
A
#
# COMPACT_ATOMS: atom_id res chain seq x y z
N GLY A 1 -4.32 5.33 0.83
CA GLY A 1 -3.54 4.33 0.06
C GLY A 1 -2.04 4.58 0.01
N GLY A 2 -1.43 4.38 -1.15
CA GLY A 2 -0.01 4.60 -1.45
C GLY A 2 0.85 3.34 -1.45
N LEU A 3 0.55 2.40 -2.35
CA LEU A 3 1.37 1.25 -2.75
C LEU A 3 1.33 1.15 -4.30
N PRO A 4 2.15 0.32 -4.96
CA PRO A 4 2.21 0.27 -6.43
C PRO A 4 0.82 0.10 -7.10
N GLU A 5 -0.04 -0.74 -6.51
CA GLU A 5 -1.41 -0.96 -6.98
C GLU A 5 -2.48 -0.58 -5.95
N VAL A 6 -2.14 0.27 -4.98
CA VAL A 6 -3.12 0.86 -4.06
C VAL A 6 -3.01 2.37 -4.16
N PHE A 7 -3.89 2.96 -4.95
CA PHE A 7 -3.92 4.39 -5.24
C PHE A 7 -4.16 5.25 -3.99
N ILE A 8 -3.91 6.55 -4.13
CA ILE A 8 -4.20 7.57 -3.11
C ILE A 8 -5.41 8.36 -3.60
N GLY A 9 -6.43 8.52 -2.75
CA GLY A 9 -7.70 9.14 -3.16
C GLY A 9 -7.59 10.56 -3.71
N CYS A 10 -6.57 11.34 -3.32
CA CYS A 10 -6.37 12.71 -3.80
C CYS A 10 -5.79 12.81 -5.23
N GLY A 11 -5.44 11.71 -5.88
CA GLY A 11 -4.87 11.72 -7.23
C GLY A 11 -5.09 10.39 -7.94
N VAL A 12 -6.33 10.14 -8.38
CA VAL A 12 -6.69 8.89 -9.07
C VAL A 12 -7.76 9.14 -10.14
N ALA A 13 -7.64 8.44 -11.28
CA ALA A 13 -8.68 8.33 -12.28
C ALA A 13 -9.17 6.88 -12.35
N ILE A 14 -10.49 6.67 -12.21
CA ILE A 14 -11.11 5.33 -12.21
C ILE A 14 -12.16 5.28 -13.33
N ARG A 15 -12.14 4.20 -14.12
CA ARG A 15 -13.21 3.95 -15.11
C ARG A 15 -14.56 3.87 -14.40
N ARG A 16 -15.51 4.71 -14.80
CA ARG A 16 -16.85 4.76 -14.20
C ARG A 16 -17.53 3.39 -14.16
N SER A 17 -17.42 2.61 -15.24
CA SER A 17 -17.99 1.26 -15.31
C SER A 17 -17.44 0.36 -14.21
N VAL A 18 -16.11 0.30 -14.06
CA VAL A 18 -15.42 -0.51 -13.04
C VAL A 18 -15.79 -0.05 -11.63
N PHE A 19 -15.84 1.27 -11.38
CA PHE A 19 -16.23 1.80 -10.08
C PHE A 19 -17.64 1.37 -9.67
N LEU A 20 -18.60 1.46 -10.59
CA LEU A 20 -19.99 1.10 -10.34
C LEU A 20 -20.19 -0.42 -10.25
N GLU A 21 -19.56 -1.19 -11.13
CA GLU A 21 -19.61 -2.65 -11.16
C GLU A 21 -19.11 -3.25 -9.83
N LEU A 22 -18.04 -2.69 -9.27
CA LEU A 22 -17.49 -3.17 -8.00
C LEU A 22 -18.23 -2.61 -6.77
N GLY A 23 -19.21 -1.72 -6.94
CA GLY A 23 -20.00 -1.15 -5.85
C GLY A 23 -19.39 0.08 -5.17
N GLY A 24 -18.42 0.75 -5.81
CA GLY A 24 -17.83 2.00 -5.32
C GLY A 24 -17.06 1.86 -4.00
N TYR A 25 -17.03 2.92 -3.19
CA TYR A 25 -16.45 2.88 -1.85
C TYR A 25 -17.41 2.29 -0.83
N ASP A 26 -16.88 1.52 0.11
CA ASP A 26 -17.64 1.08 1.28
C ASP A 26 -17.78 2.23 2.29
N HIS A 27 -18.98 2.81 2.36
CA HIS A 27 -19.28 3.94 3.24
C HIS A 27 -19.04 3.66 4.73
N THR A 28 -19.00 2.39 5.16
CA THR A 28 -18.73 2.02 6.56
C THR A 28 -17.31 2.35 7.01
N PHE A 29 -16.38 2.48 6.06
CA PHE A 29 -15.03 2.97 6.35
C PHE A 29 -15.06 4.42 6.84
N GLU A 30 -16.07 5.19 6.44
CA GLU A 30 -16.20 6.65 6.57
C GLU A 30 -15.03 7.39 5.92
N TYR A 31 -13.83 7.21 6.47
CA TYR A 31 -12.60 7.87 6.06
C TYR A 31 -11.37 7.06 6.47
N TYR A 32 -10.31 7.18 5.68
CA TYR A 32 -9.04 6.45 5.74
C TYR A 32 -9.13 4.96 5.38
N VAL A 33 -8.26 4.52 4.48
CA VAL A 33 -8.05 3.10 4.10
C VAL A 33 -9.17 2.54 3.21
N GLU A 34 -10.20 3.32 2.87
CA GLU A 34 -11.23 2.92 1.92
C GLU A 34 -10.66 2.60 0.53
N GLU A 35 -9.55 3.24 0.14
CA GLU A 35 -8.89 2.97 -1.14
C GLU A 35 -8.27 1.57 -1.17
N TYR A 36 -7.86 1.02 -0.01
CA TYR A 36 -7.36 -0.34 0.07
C TYR A 36 -8.46 -1.37 -0.21
N ASP A 37 -9.68 -1.12 0.28
CA ASP A 37 -10.81 -2.02 0.02
C ASP A 37 -11.18 -2.04 -1.46
N LEU A 38 -11.26 -0.86 -2.10
CA LEU A 38 -11.54 -0.77 -3.53
C LEU A 38 -10.39 -1.34 -4.38
N ALA A 39 -9.14 -1.04 -4.05
CA ALA A 39 -7.98 -1.59 -4.74
C ALA A 39 -7.93 -3.13 -4.65
N ALA A 40 -8.18 -3.70 -3.46
CA ALA A 40 -8.24 -5.15 -3.30
C ALA A 40 -9.34 -5.78 -4.17
N ARG A 41 -10.53 -5.16 -4.25
CA ARG A 41 -11.60 -5.63 -5.15
C ARG A 41 -11.22 -5.54 -6.63
N MET A 42 -10.59 -4.43 -7.04
CA MET A 42 -10.12 -4.25 -8.42
C MET A 42 -9.09 -5.33 -8.79
N ILE A 43 -8.08 -5.54 -7.95
CA ILE A 43 -7.05 -6.57 -8.16
C ILE A 43 -7.67 -7.96 -8.16
N GLY A 44 -8.57 -8.26 -7.22
CA GLY A 44 -9.26 -9.55 -7.14
C GLY A 44 -10.17 -9.84 -8.33
N ALA A 45 -10.67 -8.81 -9.02
CA ALA A 45 -11.42 -8.92 -10.27
C ALA A 45 -10.53 -8.92 -11.53
N GLY A 46 -9.20 -8.92 -11.38
CA GLY A 46 -8.24 -8.98 -12.49
C GLY A 46 -7.89 -7.62 -13.11
N TYR A 47 -8.38 -6.51 -12.57
CA TYR A 47 -7.97 -5.18 -13.02
C TYR A 47 -6.55 -4.84 -12.55
N HIS A 48 -5.91 -3.92 -13.27
CA HIS A 48 -4.60 -3.36 -12.92
C HIS A 48 -4.75 -1.90 -12.48
N ILE A 49 -4.00 -1.53 -11.45
CA ILE A 49 -3.88 -0.14 -10.99
C ILE A 49 -2.45 0.29 -11.32
N VAL A 50 -2.33 1.43 -11.99
CA VAL A 50 -1.06 1.96 -12.49
C VAL A 50 -0.73 3.24 -11.76
N PHE A 51 0.50 3.37 -11.30
CA PHE A 51 1.07 4.64 -10.85
C PHE A 51 1.64 5.39 -12.06
N GLU A 52 1.19 6.63 -12.27
CA GLU A 52 1.63 7.52 -13.35
C GLU A 52 2.39 8.71 -12.75
N PRO A 53 3.74 8.73 -12.81
CA PRO A 53 4.53 9.81 -12.22
C PRO A 53 4.28 11.18 -12.86
N ASP A 54 3.82 11.23 -14.11
CA ASP A 54 3.54 12.50 -14.80
C ASP A 54 2.15 13.07 -14.45
N PHE A 55 1.29 12.28 -13.80
CA PHE A 55 -0.01 12.73 -13.32
C PHE A 55 0.12 13.37 -11.93
N LEU A 56 0.39 14.67 -11.93
CA LEU A 56 0.63 15.46 -10.71
C LEU A 56 -0.65 16.13 -10.21
N VAL A 57 -0.88 16.04 -8.89
CA VAL A 57 -1.99 16.73 -8.21
C VAL A 57 -1.48 17.46 -6.98
N ASP A 58 -1.78 18.76 -6.90
CA ASP A 58 -1.47 19.57 -5.73
C ASP A 58 -2.41 19.26 -4.58
N HIS A 59 -1.85 18.73 -3.50
CA HIS A 59 -2.59 18.42 -2.28
C HIS A 59 -2.27 19.43 -1.18
N HIS A 60 -3.16 20.41 -1.01
CA HIS A 60 -3.07 21.39 0.07
C HIS A 60 -3.51 20.80 1.40
N LYS A 61 -2.53 20.53 2.27
CA LYS A 61 -2.78 20.03 3.62
C LYS A 61 -3.12 21.20 4.54
N VAL A 62 -4.28 21.12 5.19
CA VAL A 62 -4.60 21.97 6.34
C VAL A 62 -4.21 21.21 7.61
N GLU A 63 -3.35 21.81 8.43
CA GLU A 63 -2.85 21.19 9.66
C GLU A 63 -3.77 21.48 10.87
N SER A 64 -4.50 22.60 10.84
CA SER A 64 -5.44 22.97 11.89
C SER A 64 -6.64 22.02 11.95
N GLY A 65 -7.03 21.60 13.16
CA GLY A 65 -8.24 20.81 13.40
C GLY A 65 -8.08 19.29 13.25
N ARG A 66 -6.84 18.78 13.15
CA ARG A 66 -6.61 17.32 13.12
C ARG A 66 -6.81 16.68 14.48
N ASP A 67 -7.85 15.86 14.59
CA ASP A 67 -8.03 14.94 15.72
C ASP A 67 -7.23 13.64 15.46
N PHE A 68 -5.97 13.62 15.91
CA PHE A 68 -5.11 12.45 15.80
C PHE A 68 -5.68 11.20 16.49
N SER A 69 -6.48 11.36 17.56
CA SER A 69 -7.16 10.23 18.18
C SER A 69 -8.18 9.61 17.23
N ARG A 70 -9.00 10.42 16.54
CA ARG A 70 -9.93 9.92 15.53
C ARG A 70 -9.21 9.30 14.32
N ILE A 71 -8.10 9.91 13.89
CA ILE A 71 -7.30 9.38 12.78
C ILE A 71 -6.76 7.99 13.10
N VAL A 72 -6.08 7.83 14.24
CA VAL A 72 -5.54 6.54 14.68
C VAL A 72 -6.66 5.51 14.87
N GLU A 73 -7.80 5.93 15.43
CA GLU A 73 -8.97 5.06 15.60
C GLU A 73 -9.42 4.46 14.26
N ARG A 74 -9.63 5.31 13.25
CA ARG A 74 -10.04 4.88 11.91
C ARG A 74 -8.97 4.03 11.23
N LEU A 75 -7.70 4.44 11.30
CA LEU A 75 -6.60 3.70 10.68
C LEU A 75 -6.47 2.27 11.23
N VAL A 76 -6.55 2.08 12.55
CA VAL A 76 -6.43 0.74 13.15
C VAL A 76 -7.64 -0.13 12.81
N ARG A 77 -8.86 0.43 12.95
CA ARG A 77 -10.11 -0.29 12.64
C ARG A 77 -10.14 -0.72 11.18
N ASN A 78 -9.94 0.23 10.28
CA ASN A 78 -10.13 0.03 8.84
C ASN A 78 -9.03 -0.86 8.23
N ASN A 79 -7.76 -0.72 8.64
CA ASN A 79 -6.73 -1.69 8.24
C ASN A 79 -7.06 -3.09 8.77
N GLY A 80 -7.59 -3.20 10.00
CA GLY A 80 -8.07 -4.47 10.54
C GLY A 80 -9.17 -5.10 9.67
N TRP A 81 -10.12 -4.30 9.18
CA TRP A 81 -11.15 -4.80 8.27
C TRP A 81 -10.58 -5.26 6.93
N VAL A 82 -9.66 -4.51 6.32
CA VAL A 82 -8.98 -4.90 5.08
C VAL A 82 -8.23 -6.22 5.26
N ILE A 83 -7.49 -6.39 6.36
CA ILE A 83 -6.78 -7.64 6.65
C ILE A 83 -7.76 -8.81 6.76
N GLU A 84 -8.85 -8.64 7.49
CA GLU A 84 -9.83 -9.71 7.67
C GLU A 84 -10.50 -10.10 6.35
N ARG A 85 -10.87 -9.10 5.54
CA ARG A 85 -11.51 -9.30 4.23
C ARG A 85 -10.57 -10.00 3.25
N TYR A 86 -9.33 -9.54 3.10
CA TYR A 86 -8.53 -9.85 1.91
C TYR A 86 -7.25 -10.64 2.15
N ALA A 87 -6.73 -10.70 3.38
CA ALA A 87 -5.46 -11.40 3.61
C ALA A 87 -5.62 -12.92 3.43
N PRO A 88 -4.62 -13.59 2.81
CA PRO A 88 -4.51 -15.03 2.86
C PRO A 88 -4.59 -15.53 4.30
N SER A 89 -5.29 -16.66 4.51
CA SER A 89 -5.57 -17.19 5.85
C SER A 89 -4.31 -17.41 6.69
N SER A 90 -3.20 -17.82 6.06
CA SER A 90 -1.90 -18.05 6.68
C SER A 90 -1.24 -16.77 7.23
N LEU A 91 -1.46 -15.63 6.59
CA LEU A 91 -0.82 -14.36 6.93
C LEU A 91 -1.65 -13.49 7.88
N ARG A 92 -2.96 -13.72 7.94
CA ARG A 92 -3.94 -12.89 8.66
C ARG A 92 -3.55 -12.57 10.10
N THR A 93 -3.19 -13.59 10.88
CA THR A 93 -2.82 -13.41 12.30
C THR A 93 -1.58 -12.54 12.45
N ALA A 94 -0.56 -12.77 11.62
CA ALA A 94 0.68 -11.99 11.64
C ALA A 94 0.41 -10.52 11.26
N LEU A 95 -0.36 -10.27 10.20
CA LEU A 95 -0.71 -8.93 9.74
C LEU A 95 -1.53 -8.14 10.76
N HIS A 96 -2.47 -8.77 11.46
CA HIS A 96 -3.18 -8.13 12.56
C HIS A 96 -2.25 -7.76 13.71
N ARG A 97 -1.33 -8.65 14.10
CA ARG A 97 -0.36 -8.36 15.17
C ARG A 97 0.54 -7.18 14.79
N GLU A 98 1.07 -7.21 13.57
CA GLU A 98 1.92 -6.16 13.01
C GLU A 98 1.22 -4.80 12.99
N THR A 99 0.02 -4.74 12.40
CA THR A 99 -0.78 -3.52 12.29
C THR A 99 -1.08 -2.93 13.66
N ARG A 100 -1.46 -3.79 14.62
CA ARG A 100 -1.72 -3.36 15.99
C ARG A 100 -0.45 -2.87 16.68
N ARG A 101 0.71 -3.48 16.45
CA ARG A 101 2.00 -3.03 17.01
C ARG A 101 2.36 -1.65 16.46
N ARG A 102 2.41 -1.51 15.14
CA ARG A 102 2.78 -0.27 14.44
C ARG A 102 1.91 0.91 14.88
N TYR A 103 0.59 0.75 14.86
CA TYR A 103 -0.29 1.86 15.24
C TYR A 103 -0.31 2.14 16.74
N ARG A 104 0.12 1.21 17.59
CA ARG A 104 0.34 1.49 19.02
C ARG A 104 1.52 2.42 19.22
N GLU A 105 2.61 2.19 18.48
CA GLU A 105 3.80 3.04 18.50
C GLU A 105 3.48 4.44 17.98
N ILE A 106 2.76 4.54 16.85
CA ILE A 106 2.27 5.82 16.32
C ILE A 106 1.37 6.52 17.35
N ALA A 107 0.40 5.82 17.92
CA ALA A 107 -0.50 6.41 18.91
C ALA A 107 0.23 6.97 20.15
N ARG A 108 1.34 6.34 20.57
CA ARG A 108 2.16 6.85 21.66
C ARG A 108 2.91 8.12 21.26
N ARG A 109 3.52 8.14 20.07
CA ARG A 109 4.27 9.29 19.56
C ARG A 109 3.37 10.51 19.34
N GLU A 110 2.17 10.29 18.81
CA GLU A 110 1.21 11.35 18.47
C GLU A 110 0.25 11.71 19.62
N GLY A 111 0.44 11.17 20.84
CA GLY A 111 -0.47 11.41 21.97
C GLY A 111 -1.90 10.86 21.79
N ALA A 112 -2.12 9.95 20.83
CA ALA A 112 -3.41 9.44 20.39
C ALA A 112 -3.79 8.06 21.00
N VAL A 113 -3.27 7.74 22.19
CA VAL A 113 -3.47 6.43 22.85
C VAL A 113 -4.95 6.11 23.10
N ALA A 114 -5.76 7.12 23.43
CA ALA A 114 -7.21 6.96 23.62
C ALA A 114 -7.90 6.52 22.31
N GLY A 115 -7.52 7.13 21.18
CA GLY A 115 -7.99 6.73 19.85
C GLY A 115 -7.65 5.28 19.53
N TYR A 116 -6.41 4.87 19.78
CA TYR A 116 -5.99 3.48 19.61
C TYR A 116 -6.80 2.50 20.46
N ALA A 117 -7.06 2.81 21.73
CA ALA A 117 -7.84 1.96 22.62
C ALA A 117 -9.28 1.75 22.10
N ARG A 118 -9.96 2.82 21.68
CA ARG A 118 -11.28 2.74 21.04
C ARG A 118 -11.25 1.92 19.75
N ALA A 119 -10.19 2.07 18.97
CA ALA A 119 -9.98 1.30 17.76
C ALA A 119 -9.92 -0.21 18.02
N ILE A 120 -9.14 -0.63 19.04
CA ILE A 120 -9.02 -2.05 19.39
C ILE A 120 -10.34 -2.61 19.89
N HIS A 121 -11.09 -1.85 20.71
CA HIS A 121 -12.42 -2.25 21.16
C HIS A 121 -13.37 -2.45 19.96
N THR A 122 -13.48 -1.44 19.10
CA THR A 122 -14.34 -1.47 17.92
C THR A 122 -13.94 -2.57 16.95
N LEU A 123 -12.65 -2.73 16.67
CA LEU A 123 -12.14 -3.78 15.79
C LEU A 123 -12.48 -5.17 16.33
N ARG A 124 -12.33 -5.42 17.64
CA ARG A 124 -12.70 -6.72 18.22
C ARG A 124 -14.19 -7.03 18.06
N ALA A 125 -15.05 -6.03 18.22
CA ALA A 125 -16.49 -6.17 18.04
C ALA A 125 -16.91 -6.39 16.57
N THR A 126 -16.16 -5.81 15.62
CA THR A 126 -16.57 -5.74 14.20
C THR A 126 -15.74 -6.60 13.25
N VAL A 127 -14.58 -7.12 13.67
CA VAL A 127 -13.70 -7.86 12.74
C VAL A 127 -14.40 -9.08 12.17
N ARG A 128 -15.12 -9.85 13.00
CA ARG A 128 -15.82 -11.06 12.52
C ARG A 128 -17.04 -10.77 11.65
N THR A 129 -17.53 -9.53 11.64
CA THR A 129 -18.63 -9.12 10.74
C THR A 129 -18.12 -8.78 9.34
N GLN A 130 -16.80 -8.71 9.15
CA GLN A 130 -16.21 -8.46 7.84
C GLN A 130 -16.23 -9.76 7.03
N GLY A 131 -17.13 -9.81 6.04
CA GLY A 131 -17.24 -10.94 5.12
C GLY A 131 -15.89 -11.21 4.43
N ARG A 132 -15.38 -12.43 4.60
CA ARG A 132 -14.08 -12.81 4.05
C ARG A 132 -14.17 -13.04 2.54
N ARG A 133 -13.21 -12.48 1.82
CA ARG A 133 -12.97 -12.62 0.38
C ARG A 133 -11.45 -12.57 0.13
N PRO A 134 -10.70 -13.57 0.62
CA PRO A 134 -9.25 -13.54 0.57
C PRO A 134 -8.77 -13.47 -0.88
N LEU A 135 -7.78 -12.63 -1.12
CA LEU A 135 -7.07 -12.60 -2.41
C LEU A 135 -6.26 -13.89 -2.57
N THR A 136 -6.03 -14.30 -3.82
CA THR A 136 -5.01 -15.30 -4.13
C THR A 136 -3.64 -14.77 -3.69
N ASN A 137 -2.65 -15.65 -3.49
CA ASN A 137 -1.31 -15.21 -3.10
C ASN A 137 -0.74 -14.22 -4.13
N GLU A 138 -0.90 -14.49 -5.41
CA GLU A 138 -0.46 -13.59 -6.50
C GLU A 138 -1.14 -12.21 -6.43
N ALA A 139 -2.46 -12.18 -6.25
CA ALA A 139 -3.21 -10.93 -6.11
C ALA A 139 -2.81 -10.18 -4.82
N PHE A 140 -2.53 -10.90 -3.74
CA PHE A 140 -2.07 -10.32 -2.48
C PHE A 140 -0.65 -9.75 -2.58
N ASP A 141 0.24 -10.39 -3.36
CA ASP A 141 1.58 -9.90 -3.63
C ASP A 141 1.53 -8.61 -4.46
N ARG A 142 0.60 -8.49 -5.41
CA ARG A 142 0.31 -7.21 -6.09
C ARG A 142 -0.21 -6.16 -5.11
N PHE A 143 -1.19 -6.53 -4.28
CA PHE A 143 -1.83 -5.63 -3.31
C PHE A 143 -0.85 -5.06 -2.27
N THR A 144 0.13 -5.84 -1.83
CA THR A 144 1.16 -5.40 -0.87
C THR A 144 2.34 -4.68 -1.54
N GLY A 145 2.51 -4.88 -2.86
CA GLY A 145 3.63 -4.41 -3.66
C GLY A 145 4.77 -5.43 -3.81
N LEU A 146 4.70 -6.60 -3.18
CA LEU A 146 5.73 -7.64 -3.26
C LEU A 146 5.97 -8.14 -4.68
N ALA A 147 4.91 -8.25 -5.49
CA ALA A 147 5.06 -8.60 -6.91
C ALA A 147 5.91 -7.57 -7.68
N HIS A 148 5.82 -6.29 -7.30
CA HIS A 148 6.61 -5.21 -7.91
C HIS A 148 8.05 -5.22 -7.39
N ALA A 149 8.24 -5.45 -6.09
CA ALA A 149 9.56 -5.57 -5.48
C ALA A 149 10.38 -6.73 -6.02
N ARG A 150 9.78 -7.91 -6.19
CA ARG A 150 10.45 -9.06 -6.81
C ARG A 150 11.01 -8.74 -8.18
N ARG A 151 10.21 -8.09 -9.03
CA ARG A 151 10.62 -7.71 -10.40
C ARG A 151 11.70 -6.64 -10.40
N ALA A 152 11.56 -5.60 -9.57
CA ALA A 152 12.49 -4.48 -9.54
C ALA A 152 13.86 -4.87 -8.95
N LEU A 153 13.88 -5.80 -8.00
CA LEU A 153 15.09 -6.17 -7.25
C LEU A 153 15.77 -7.44 -7.77
N GLU A 154 15.16 -8.18 -8.71
CA GLU A 154 15.76 -9.36 -9.36
C GLU A 154 17.23 -9.16 -9.79
N PRO A 155 17.65 -8.01 -10.35
CA PRO A 155 19.05 -7.79 -10.73
C PRO A 155 20.06 -7.79 -9.56
N LEU A 156 19.59 -7.75 -8.32
CA LEU A 156 20.42 -7.76 -7.10
C LEU A 156 20.59 -9.16 -6.50
N ALA A 157 20.27 -10.22 -7.25
CA ALA A 157 20.37 -11.59 -6.77
C ALA A 157 21.80 -11.93 -6.30
N GLY A 158 21.93 -12.42 -5.06
CA GLY A 158 23.22 -12.73 -4.44
C GLY A 158 24.07 -11.54 -4.01
N GLU A 159 23.62 -10.30 -4.26
CA GLU A 159 24.38 -9.09 -3.95
C GLU A 159 24.32 -8.72 -2.46
N ARG A 160 25.25 -7.84 -2.05
CA ARG A 160 25.27 -7.22 -0.72
C ARG A 160 24.52 -5.89 -0.78
N CYS A 161 23.43 -5.77 -0.04
CA CYS A 161 22.54 -4.61 -0.08
C CYS A 161 22.44 -3.91 1.28
N THR A 162 22.10 -2.62 1.28
CA THR A 162 21.77 -1.85 2.48
C THR A 162 20.41 -1.20 2.31
N ILE A 163 19.50 -1.38 3.28
CA ILE A 163 18.20 -0.69 3.27
C ILE A 163 18.39 0.79 3.65
N VAL A 164 17.96 1.69 2.76
CA VAL A 164 17.97 3.14 2.96
C VAL A 164 16.55 3.69 2.96
N ALA A 165 16.31 4.82 3.61
CA ALA A 165 14.98 5.45 3.69
C ALA A 165 13.82 4.47 4.02
N PRO A 166 13.89 3.71 5.13
CA PRO A 166 12.88 2.72 5.48
C PRO A 166 11.52 3.37 5.74
N GLY A 167 10.44 2.71 5.32
CA GLY A 167 9.11 3.25 5.46
C GLY A 167 7.99 2.22 5.40
N LYS A 168 6.89 2.59 4.76
CA LYS A 168 5.67 1.77 4.70
C LYS A 168 5.98 0.50 3.91
N ASN A 169 5.58 -0.65 4.45
CA ASN A 169 5.84 -1.96 3.84
C ASN A 169 7.33 -2.26 3.61
N ARG A 170 8.24 -1.76 4.46
CA ARG A 170 9.67 -2.15 4.47
C ARG A 170 9.86 -3.66 4.37
N TRP A 171 9.05 -4.44 5.09
CA TRP A 171 9.10 -5.91 5.08
C TRP A 171 8.97 -6.51 3.67
N VAL A 172 8.27 -5.84 2.75
CA VAL A 172 8.14 -6.29 1.34
C VAL A 172 9.49 -6.23 0.64
N VAL A 173 10.25 -5.16 0.85
CA VAL A 173 11.58 -4.97 0.26
C VAL A 173 12.54 -6.01 0.84
N GLU A 174 12.55 -6.17 2.16
CA GLU A 174 13.40 -7.16 2.84
C GLU A 174 13.07 -8.60 2.41
N GLN A 175 11.79 -8.91 2.27
CA GLN A 175 11.35 -10.23 1.78
C GLN A 175 11.81 -10.47 0.34
N ALA A 176 11.62 -9.51 -0.57
CA ALA A 176 12.04 -9.64 -1.95
C ALA A 176 13.57 -9.85 -2.06
N LEU A 177 14.37 -9.12 -1.29
CA LEU A 177 15.83 -9.30 -1.22
C LEU A 177 16.21 -10.68 -0.67
N ALA A 178 15.53 -11.15 0.39
CA ALA A 178 15.78 -12.46 0.97
C ALA A 178 15.45 -13.60 -0.02
N GLU A 179 14.36 -13.47 -0.79
CA GLU A 179 13.93 -14.47 -1.77
C GLU A 179 14.93 -14.64 -2.93
N ILE A 180 15.66 -13.59 -3.30
CA ILE A 180 16.71 -13.62 -4.33
C ILE A 180 18.11 -13.88 -3.77
N GLY A 181 18.22 -14.20 -2.47
CA GLY A 181 19.49 -14.50 -1.82
C GLY A 181 20.42 -13.30 -1.60
N ALA A 182 19.91 -12.07 -1.67
CA ALA A 182 20.69 -10.88 -1.33
C ALA A 182 20.95 -10.83 0.19
N THR A 183 22.13 -10.33 0.58
CA THR A 183 22.54 -10.20 1.98
C THR A 183 22.46 -8.76 2.44
N LEU A 184 21.76 -8.49 3.54
CA LEU A 184 21.72 -7.15 4.14
C LEU A 184 22.97 -6.88 4.98
N VAL A 185 23.67 -5.78 4.69
CA VAL A 185 24.91 -5.36 5.35
C VAL A 185 24.90 -3.85 5.63
N GLU A 186 25.88 -3.34 6.36
CA GLU A 186 26.01 -1.89 6.62
C GLU A 186 26.39 -1.14 5.34
N ASP A 187 27.45 -1.60 4.65
CA ASP A 187 27.96 -1.00 3.41
C ASP A 187 27.73 -1.94 2.20
N GLY A 188 26.63 -1.70 1.48
CA GLY A 188 26.23 -2.44 0.29
C GLY A 188 25.45 -1.56 -0.69
N ILE A 189 24.91 -2.17 -1.75
CA ILE A 189 24.09 -1.49 -2.75
C ILE A 189 22.88 -0.87 -2.05
N PRO A 190 22.65 0.45 -2.12
CA PRO A 190 21.55 1.09 -1.42
C PRO A 190 20.21 0.73 -2.08
N VAL A 191 19.28 0.19 -1.29
CA VAL A 191 17.92 -0.16 -1.72
C VAL A 191 16.90 0.61 -0.89
N ILE A 192 15.99 1.33 -1.55
CA ILE A 192 14.98 2.12 -0.85
C ILE A 192 13.98 1.20 -0.13
N GLY A 193 13.79 1.41 1.17
CA GLY A 193 13.05 0.53 2.07
C GLY A 193 11.57 0.89 2.24
N THR A 194 10.90 1.45 1.24
CA THR A 194 9.50 1.87 1.33
C THR A 194 8.74 1.60 0.02
N MET A 195 7.51 1.10 0.15
CA MET A 195 6.59 0.91 -0.98
C MET A 195 5.68 2.13 -1.23
N SER A 196 5.79 3.19 -0.42
CA SER A 196 5.02 4.42 -0.63
C SER A 196 5.64 5.28 -1.74
N PRO A 197 4.87 5.77 -2.73
CA PRO A 197 5.40 6.53 -3.87
C PRO A 197 6.16 7.80 -3.45
N GLY A 198 5.52 8.70 -2.69
CA GLY A 198 6.13 9.98 -2.30
C GLY A 198 7.49 9.81 -1.60
N PRO A 199 7.55 9.11 -0.43
CA PRO A 199 8.81 8.85 0.25
C PRO A 199 9.86 8.11 -0.58
N MET A 200 9.45 7.28 -1.54
CA MET A 200 10.38 6.61 -2.46
C MET A 200 10.96 7.60 -3.47
N LEU A 201 10.13 8.45 -4.09
CA LEU A 201 10.58 9.48 -5.02
C LEU A 201 11.48 10.51 -4.33
N ASP A 202 11.12 10.95 -3.11
CA ASP A 202 11.94 11.83 -2.29
C ASP A 202 13.32 11.20 -1.99
N ALA A 203 13.33 9.90 -1.69
CA ALA A 203 14.57 9.16 -1.43
C ALA A 203 15.42 8.97 -2.69
N LEU A 204 14.82 8.71 -3.85
CA LEU A 204 15.53 8.66 -5.14
C LEU A 204 16.14 10.00 -5.50
N GLN A 205 15.41 11.10 -5.26
CA GLN A 205 15.93 12.44 -5.50
C GLN A 205 17.14 12.75 -4.59
N ALA A 206 17.09 12.33 -3.32
CA ALA A 206 18.17 12.53 -2.37
C ALA A 206 19.36 11.57 -2.59
N ARG A 207 19.12 10.37 -3.12
CA ARG A 207 20.13 9.33 -3.37
C ARG A 207 19.87 8.66 -4.74
N PRO A 208 20.30 9.30 -5.85
CA PRO A 208 20.04 8.79 -7.21
C PRO A 208 20.71 7.46 -7.54
N ASP A 209 21.72 7.06 -6.77
CA ASP A 209 22.40 5.76 -6.86
C ASP A 209 21.64 4.62 -6.17
N ALA A 210 20.55 4.91 -5.44
CA ALA A 210 19.74 3.90 -4.78
C ALA A 210 18.78 3.18 -5.75
N VAL A 211 18.63 1.88 -5.54
CA VAL A 211 17.66 1.05 -6.27
C VAL A 211 16.28 1.22 -5.65
N ALA A 212 15.31 1.62 -6.47
CA ALA A 212 13.92 1.68 -6.06
C ALA A 212 13.33 0.27 -5.95
N PRO A 213 12.53 -0.03 -4.90
CA PRO A 213 11.86 -1.31 -4.77
C PRO A 213 10.70 -1.46 -5.76
N TRP A 214 10.37 -0.42 -6.52
CA TRP A 214 9.44 -0.47 -7.63
C TRP A 214 9.52 0.88 -8.36
N THR A 215 10.05 0.92 -9.57
CA THR A 215 9.83 2.02 -10.52
C THR A 215 10.31 1.47 -11.85
N GLY A 216 9.40 0.98 -12.70
CA GLY A 216 9.79 0.35 -13.97
C GLY A 216 8.83 -0.67 -14.59
N ALA A 217 7.61 -0.87 -14.09
CA ALA A 217 6.76 -1.99 -14.54
C ALA A 217 5.51 -1.60 -15.34
N PHE A 218 5.49 -0.45 -16.02
CA PHE A 218 4.54 -0.19 -17.11
C PHE A 218 5.27 0.43 -18.31
N GLY A 219 6.24 -0.30 -18.85
CA GLY A 219 6.56 -0.16 -20.26
C GLY A 219 5.26 -0.35 -21.06
N SER A 220 4.87 0.68 -21.80
CA SER A 220 3.90 0.63 -22.90
C SER A 220 2.84 -0.47 -22.76
N VAL A 221 1.76 -0.21 -22.02
CA VAL A 221 0.50 -0.80 -22.47
C VAL A 221 0.31 -0.16 -23.85
N GLU A 222 0.44 -0.97 -24.91
CA GLU A 222 -0.03 -0.61 -26.24
C GLU A 222 -1.50 -0.22 -26.09
N THR A 223 -1.72 1.07 -25.83
CA THR A 223 -3.00 1.69 -26.07
C THR A 223 -3.11 1.66 -27.58
N LYS A 224 -3.74 0.60 -28.12
CA LYS A 224 -4.35 0.67 -29.43
C LYS A 224 -5.18 1.94 -29.43
N ARG A 225 -4.62 3.01 -30.01
CA ARG A 225 -5.33 4.24 -30.31
C ARG A 225 -6.45 3.83 -31.25
N VAL A 226 -7.62 3.56 -30.69
CA VAL A 226 -8.85 3.57 -31.48
C VAL A 226 -9.05 5.02 -31.85
N ARG A 227 -8.52 5.41 -33.02
CA ARG A 227 -8.89 6.64 -33.69
C ARG A 227 -10.36 6.49 -34.09
N GLY A 228 -11.27 6.83 -33.18
CA GLY A 228 -12.63 7.15 -33.54
C GLY A 228 -12.60 8.42 -34.38
N ARG A 229 -12.82 8.28 -35.69
CA ARG A 229 -13.22 9.43 -36.51
C ARG A 229 -14.60 9.83 -36.02
N VAL A 230 -14.69 11.05 -35.49
CA VAL A 230 -15.96 11.75 -35.37
C VAL A 230 -16.37 12.09 -36.81
N ALA A 231 -17.49 11.52 -37.24
CA ALA A 231 -18.28 12.05 -38.34
C ALA A 231 -19.39 12.92 -37.72
#